data_AF-A0A382XNR9-F1
#
_entry.id   AF-A0A382XNR9-F1
#
_cell.length_a   1.000
_cell.length_b   1.000
_cell.length_c   1.000
_cell.angle_alpha   90.00
_cell.angle_beta   90.00
_cell.angle_gamma   90.00
#
_symmetry.space_group_name_H-M   'P 1'
#
loop_
_entity.id
_entity.type
_entity.pdbx_description
1 polymer ?
#
loop_
_entity_poly.entity_id
_entity_poly.type
_entity_poly.pdbx_seq_one_letter_code
_entity_poly.pdbx_strand_id
1 'polypeptide(L)'
;MRNLNSQIDPMFDEAIYHIQADNTRRIKKLTIRFTKANQKYSPDHLESLLGSYEKAIREIPRQFLRIEKTARQKYLVPLEEERRHALLKVMTDHLEMFIEKMIR
;
A
#
# COMPACT_ATOMS: atom_id res chain seq x y z
N MET A 1 -6.71 -27.92 -10.08
CA MET A 1 -6.30 -27.04 -8.96
C MET A 1 -6.96 -25.68 -9.17
N ARG A 2 -7.45 -25.00 -8.12
CA ARG A 2 -7.87 -23.60 -8.26
C ARG A 2 -6.67 -22.79 -8.78
N ASN A 3 -6.88 -21.88 -9.73
CA ASN A 3 -5.82 -21.05 -10.29
C ASN A 3 -5.10 -20.32 -9.15
N LEU A 4 -3.78 -20.48 -9.03
CA LEU A 4 -3.00 -19.86 -7.95
C LEU A 4 -3.16 -18.33 -7.97
N ASN A 5 -3.27 -17.74 -9.17
CA ASN A 5 -3.50 -16.31 -9.33
C ASN A 5 -4.84 -15.89 -8.68
N SER A 6 -5.91 -16.67 -8.86
CA SER A 6 -7.22 -16.36 -8.28
C SER A 6 -7.28 -16.55 -6.76
N GLN A 7 -6.28 -17.19 -6.16
CA GLN A 7 -6.12 -17.24 -4.70
C GLN A 7 -5.32 -16.04 -4.19
N ILE A 8 -4.36 -15.55 -4.97
CA ILE A 8 -3.50 -14.44 -4.61
C ILE A 8 -4.22 -13.10 -4.74
N ASP A 9 -4.99 -12.91 -5.82
CA ASP A 9 -5.59 -11.60 -6.13
C ASP A 9 -6.44 -11.02 -4.98
N PRO A 10 -7.31 -11.79 -4.29
CA PRO A 10 -8.06 -11.27 -3.13
C PRO A 10 -7.18 -10.85 -1.94
N MET A 11 -5.97 -11.41 -1.81
CA MET A 11 -5.04 -11.02 -0.74
C MET A 11 -4.48 -9.61 -0.95
N PHE A 12 -4.46 -9.12 -2.20
CA PHE A 12 -4.05 -7.74 -2.48
C PHE A 12 -5.06 -6.74 -1.96
N ASP A 13 -6.36 -7.02 -2.09
CA ASP A 13 -7.42 -6.17 -1.55
C ASP A 13 -7.31 -6.02 -0.03
N GLU A 14 -7.07 -7.14 0.68
CA GLU A 14 -6.84 -7.14 2.12
C GLU A 14 -5.58 -6.34 2.50
N ALA A 15 -4.50 -6.50 1.74
CA ALA A 15 -3.28 -5.74 1.96
C ALA A 15 -3.49 -4.23 1.79
N ILE A 16 -4.21 -3.81 0.75
CA ILE A 16 -4.54 -2.40 0.52
C ILE A 16 -5.37 -1.84 1.65
N TYR A 17 -6.38 -2.58 2.11
CA TYR A 17 -7.22 -2.17 3.23
C TYR A 17 -6.38 -1.88 4.48
N HIS A 18 -5.46 -2.78 4.83
CA HIS A 18 -4.58 -2.60 5.97
C HIS A 18 -3.61 -1.43 5.81
N ILE A 19 -2.99 -1.27 4.63
CA ILE A 19 -2.09 -0.15 4.36
C ILE A 19 -2.81 1.19 4.50
N GLN A 20 -4.03 1.29 3.96
CA GLN A 20 -4.85 2.51 4.07
C GLN A 20 -5.21 2.80 5.52
N ALA A 21 -5.70 1.80 6.26
CA ALA A 21 -6.05 1.94 7.67
C ALA A 21 -4.85 2.38 8.53
N ASP A 22 -3.68 1.78 8.32
CA ASP A 22 -2.44 2.13 9.04
C ASP A 22 -1.96 3.54 8.71
N ASN A 23 -2.05 3.95 7.44
CA ASN A 23 -1.72 5.31 7.04
C ASN A 23 -2.65 6.33 7.69
N THR A 24 -3.97 6.10 7.65
CA THR A 24 -4.95 6.96 8.32
C THR A 24 -4.67 7.06 9.82
N ARG A 25 -4.35 5.96 10.48
CA ARG A 25 -3.99 5.96 11.91
C ARG A 25 -2.74 6.78 12.17
N ARG A 26 -1.72 6.68 11.30
CA ARG A 26 -0.46 7.44 11.42
C ARG A 26 -0.70 8.93 11.28
N ILE A 27 -1.44 9.35 10.26
CA ILE A 27 -1.81 10.75 10.02
C ILE A 27 -2.58 11.30 11.22
N LYS A 28 -3.62 10.59 11.71
CA LYS A 28 -4.38 11.01 12.91
C LYS A 28 -3.48 11.24 14.12
N LYS A 29 -2.58 10.30 14.42
CA LYS A 29 -1.63 10.42 15.55
C LYS A 29 -0.70 11.62 15.37
N LEU A 30 -0.19 11.80 14.16
CA LEU A 30 0.70 12.90 13.80
C LEU A 30 0.00 14.25 13.99
N THR A 31 -1.18 14.43 13.40
CA THR A 31 -1.95 15.68 13.48
C THR A 31 -2.31 16.02 14.93
N ILE A 32 -2.69 15.04 15.76
CA ILE A 32 -2.94 15.26 17.19
C ILE A 32 -1.69 15.79 17.90
N ARG A 33 -0.51 15.21 17.63
CA ARG A 33 0.76 15.63 18.23
C ARG A 33 1.09 17.08 17.88
N PHE A 34 1.05 17.45 16.61
CA PHE A 34 1.35 18.82 16.16
C PHE A 34 0.30 19.82 16.63
N THR A 35 -0.97 19.42 16.74
CA THR A 35 -2.02 20.28 17.31
C THR A 35 -1.76 20.56 18.78
N LYS A 36 -1.40 19.54 19.58
CA LYS A 36 -1.04 19.72 21.00
C LYS A 36 0.18 20.60 21.21
N ALA A 37 1.13 20.57 20.28
CA ALA A 37 2.32 21.42 20.30
C ALA A 37 2.08 22.85 19.75
N ASN A 38 0.84 23.19 19.36
CA ASN A 38 0.51 24.42 18.64
C ASN A 38 1.33 24.65 17.35
N GLN A 39 1.73 23.55 16.71
CA GLN A 39 2.57 23.51 15.50
C GLN A 39 1.81 22.90 14.30
N LYS A 40 0.47 22.93 14.32
CA LYS A 40 -0.36 22.34 13.26
C LYS A 40 -0.08 22.93 11.87
N TYR A 41 0.32 24.19 11.80
CA TYR A 41 0.60 24.89 10.54
C TYR A 41 2.10 25.08 10.30
N SER A 42 2.93 24.25 10.94
CA SER A 42 4.39 24.29 10.77
C SER A 42 4.83 23.53 9.50
N PRO A 43 5.98 23.90 8.92
CA PRO A 43 6.63 23.11 7.87
C PRO A 43 6.89 21.67 8.29
N ASP A 44 7.26 21.44 9.56
CA ASP A 44 7.53 20.11 10.09
C ASP A 44 6.31 19.19 10.08
N HIS A 45 5.11 19.75 10.30
CA HIS A 45 3.87 18.99 10.18
C HIS A 45 3.61 18.59 8.72
N LEU A 46 3.85 19.49 7.76
CA LEU A 46 3.71 19.21 6.33
C LEU A 46 4.68 18.11 5.89
N GLU A 47 5.95 18.22 6.24
CA GLU A 47 6.98 17.22 5.94
C GLU A 47 6.61 15.85 6.51
N SER A 48 6.12 15.84 7.75
CA SER A 48 5.66 14.62 8.40
C SER A 48 4.44 13.99 7.74
N LEU A 49 3.52 14.78 7.19
CA LEU A 49 2.39 14.28 6.41
C LEU A 49 2.85 13.67 5.09
N LEU A 50 3.75 14.35 4.37
CA LEU A 50 4.35 13.86 3.13
C LEU A 50 5.04 12.50 3.37
N GLY A 51 5.89 12.42 4.38
CA GLY A 51 6.56 11.16 4.74
C GLY A 51 5.61 10.02 5.09
N SER A 52 4.42 10.30 5.64
CA SER A 52 3.41 9.26 5.87
C SER A 52 2.82 8.72 4.56
N TYR A 53 2.51 9.60 3.61
CA TYR A 53 1.98 9.21 2.30
C TYR A 53 3.02 8.49 1.45
N GLU A 54 4.26 8.98 1.40
CA GLU A 54 5.36 8.28 0.71
C GLU A 54 5.53 6.86 1.23
N LYS A 55 5.46 6.70 2.56
CA LYS A 55 5.53 5.37 3.18
C LYS A 55 4.39 4.46 2.72
N ALA A 56 3.16 4.98 2.65
CA ALA A 56 2.02 4.20 2.16
C ALA A 56 2.17 3.80 0.69
N ILE A 57 2.58 4.75 -0.17
CA ILE A 57 2.85 4.54 -1.59
C ILE A 57 3.91 3.44 -1.79
N ARG A 58 5.00 3.46 -1.03
CA ARG A 58 6.06 2.43 -1.12
C ARG A 58 5.62 1.06 -0.60
N GLU A 59 4.76 1.03 0.42
CA GLU A 59 4.31 -0.23 1.02
C GLU A 59 3.34 -1.01 0.12
N ILE A 60 2.55 -0.36 -0.73
CA ILE A 60 1.62 -1.01 -1.67
C ILE A 60 2.33 -2.05 -2.56
N PRO A 61 3.28 -1.67 -3.44
CA PRO A 61 3.96 -2.63 -4.31
C PRO A 61 4.80 -3.63 -3.49
N ARG A 62 5.36 -3.20 -2.35
CA ARG A 62 6.16 -4.08 -1.49
C ARG A 62 5.34 -5.23 -0.91
N GLN A 63 4.14 -4.96 -0.41
CA GLN A 63 3.27 -6.00 0.14
C GLN A 63 2.77 -6.92 -0.97
N PHE A 64 2.44 -6.39 -2.14
CA PHE A 64 1.98 -7.21 -3.27
C PHE A 64 3.07 -8.17 -3.74
N LEU A 65 4.31 -7.69 -3.91
CA LEU A 65 5.46 -8.55 -4.24
C LEU A 65 5.71 -9.61 -3.15
N ARG A 66 5.55 -9.24 -1.88
CA ARG A 66 5.73 -10.17 -0.76
C ARG A 66 4.66 -11.27 -0.76
N ILE A 67 3.40 -10.91 -0.99
CA ILE A 67 2.28 -11.85 -1.09
C ILE A 67 2.50 -12.81 -2.26
N GLU A 68 2.77 -12.27 -3.45
CA GLU A 68 3.01 -13.07 -4.66
C GLU A 68 4.18 -14.05 -4.44
N LYS A 69 5.31 -13.55 -3.91
CA LYS A 69 6.49 -14.37 -3.60
C LYS A 69 6.16 -15.49 -2.61
N THR A 70 5.48 -15.17 -1.51
CA THR A 70 5.19 -16.13 -0.44
C THR A 70 4.24 -17.22 -0.92
N ALA A 71 3.19 -16.84 -1.66
CA ALA A 71 2.23 -17.79 -2.22
C ALA A 71 2.89 -18.71 -3.25
N ARG A 72 3.71 -18.17 -4.16
CA ARG A 72 4.41 -18.96 -5.18
C ARG A 72 5.45 -19.90 -4.60
N GLN A 73 6.23 -19.44 -3.62
CA GLN A 73 7.21 -20.28 -2.93
C GLN A 73 6.56 -21.49 -2.25
N LYS A 74 5.36 -21.32 -1.68
CA LYS A 74 4.60 -22.41 -1.04
C LYS A 74 4.30 -23.56 -1.99
N TYR A 75 4.06 -23.27 -3.26
CA TYR A 75 3.71 -24.27 -4.29
C TYR A 75 4.87 -24.55 -5.26
N LEU A 76 6.06 -23.99 -5.02
CA LEU A 76 7.24 -24.10 -5.89
C LEU A 76 6.97 -23.71 -7.36
N VAL A 77 6.07 -22.75 -7.58
CA VAL A 77 5.71 -22.27 -8.93
C VAL A 77 6.47 -20.98 -9.24
N PRO A 78 7.17 -20.87 -10.37
CA PRO A 78 7.86 -19.62 -10.75
C PRO A 78 6.87 -18.51 -11.07
N LEU A 79 7.36 -17.27 -11.10
CA LEU A 79 6.61 -16.12 -11.61
C LEU A 79 6.79 -16.06 -13.13
N GLU A 80 5.72 -16.29 -13.87
CA GLU A 80 5.71 -16.19 -15.33
C GLU A 80 5.66 -14.72 -15.79
N GLU A 81 6.17 -14.44 -16.98
CA GLU A 81 6.19 -13.07 -17.53
C GLU A 81 4.79 -12.48 -17.68
N GLU A 82 3.79 -13.25 -18.13
CA GLU A 82 2.41 -12.77 -18.23
C GLU A 82 1.86 -12.32 -16.86
N ARG A 83 2.14 -13.09 -15.80
CA ARG A 83 1.74 -12.71 -14.44
C ARG A 83 2.51 -11.49 -13.95
N ARG A 84 3.79 -11.36 -14.28
CA ARG A 84 4.60 -10.19 -13.92
C ARG A 84 3.98 -8.91 -14.47
N HIS A 85 3.52 -8.93 -15.73
CA HIS A 85 2.82 -7.79 -16.35
C HIS A 85 1.48 -7.52 -15.66
N ALA A 86 0.70 -8.56 -15.36
CA ALA A 86 -0.56 -8.41 -14.62
C ALA A 86 -0.34 -7.83 -13.21
N LEU A 87 0.71 -8.27 -12.51
CA LEU A 87 1.06 -7.77 -11.19
C LEU A 87 1.45 -6.30 -11.20
N LEU A 88 2.26 -5.88 -12.18
CA LEU A 88 2.60 -4.47 -12.38
C LEU A 88 1.35 -3.63 -12.63
N LYS A 89 0.44 -4.10 -13.50
CA LYS A 89 -0.83 -3.42 -13.74
C LYS A 89 -1.62 -3.24 -12.45
N VAL A 90 -1.83 -4.32 -11.69
CA VAL A 90 -2.58 -4.28 -10.42
C VAL A 90 -1.94 -3.33 -9.41
N MET A 91 -0.60 -3.34 -9.28
CA MET A 91 0.11 -2.39 -8.42
C MET A 91 -0.13 -0.95 -8.84
N THR A 92 -0.02 -0.65 -10.14
CA THR A 92 -0.25 0.69 -10.69
C THR A 92 -1.69 1.14 -10.46
N ASP A 93 -2.67 0.31 -10.79
CA ASP A 93 -4.10 0.62 -10.62
C ASP A 93 -4.41 0.96 -9.14
N HIS A 94 -3.90 0.18 -8.19
CA HIS A 94 -4.11 0.46 -6.77
C HIS A 94 -3.35 1.70 -6.28
N LEU A 95 -2.17 2.00 -6.83
CA LEU A 95 -1.43 3.21 -6.52
C LEU A 95 -2.16 4.45 -7.03
N GLU A 96 -2.64 4.42 -8.27
CA GLU A 96 -3.45 5.49 -8.87
C GLU A 96 -4.71 5.73 -8.04
N MET A 97 -5.47 4.69 -7.72
CA MET A 97 -6.64 4.80 -6.85
C MET A 97 -6.30 5.36 -5.46
N PHE A 98 -5.16 4.99 -4.88
CA PHE A 98 -4.73 5.53 -3.59
C PHE A 98 -4.44 7.03 -3.68
N ILE A 99 -3.77 7.47 -4.74
CA ILE A 99 -3.46 8.88 -5.01
C ILE A 99 -4.74 9.68 -5.28
N GLU A 100 -5.66 9.16 -6.10
CA GLU A 100 -6.95 9.81 -6.37
C GLU A 100 -7.75 10.06 -5.10
N LYS A 101 -7.75 9.10 -4.17
CA LYS A 101 -8.40 9.24 -2.85
C LYS A 101 -7.75 10.31 -1.96
N MET A 102 -6.52 10.76 -2.25
CA MET A 102 -5.91 11.86 -1.52
C MET A 102 -6.40 13.24 -2.00
N ILE A 103 -6.88 13.32 -3.25
CA ILE A 103 -7.30 14.56 -3.90
C ILE A 103 -8.78 14.85 -3.65
N ARG A 104 -9.59 13.80 -3.48
CA ARG A 104 -11.03 13.89 -3.16
C ARG A 104 -11.27 14.01 -1.65
#